data_AF-D8LGL6-F1
#
_entry.id   AF-D8LGL6-F1
#
_cell.length_a   1.000
_cell.length_b   1.000
_cell.length_c   1.000
_cell.angle_alpha   90.00
_cell.angle_beta   90.00
_cell.angle_gamma   90.00
#
_symmetry.space_group_name_H-M   'P 1'
#
loop_
_entity.id
_entity.type
_entity.pdbx_description
1 polymer ?
#
loop_
_entity_poly.entity_id
_entity_poly.type
_entity_poly.pdbx_seq_one_letter_code
_entity_poly.pdbx_strand_id
1 'polypeptide(L)'
;MTSTAARQVARGGGGPPQPPFARNKPVDYQLDENHELIWDDGVAPETTIDFDAPHMSMSEAFAWWGGGLTFFAGMLGLVTLSDPESKREAVPRAATLPATAFDPRDLFKAEEGEAAGEEEEEEEEEEEEEDE
;
A
#
# COMPACT_ATOMS: atom_id res chain seq x y z
N MET A 1 8.07 -25.97 -46.40
CA MET A 1 7.26 -25.34 -45.33
C MET A 1 7.75 -23.92 -45.16
N THR A 2 7.18 -22.98 -45.90
CA THR A 2 7.58 -21.58 -45.93
C THR A 2 6.56 -20.81 -45.09
N SER A 3 6.96 -20.42 -43.89
CA SER A 3 6.14 -19.61 -42.98
C SER A 3 6.31 -18.14 -43.38
N THR A 4 5.30 -17.60 -44.06
CA THR A 4 5.21 -16.17 -44.33
C THR A 4 4.58 -15.51 -43.10
N ALA A 5 5.41 -14.97 -42.22
CA ALA A 5 4.94 -14.11 -41.13
C ALA A 5 4.34 -12.84 -41.76
N ALA A 6 3.02 -12.74 -41.71
CA ALA A 6 2.28 -11.59 -42.21
C ALA A 6 2.63 -10.36 -41.35
N ARG A 7 3.50 -9.51 -41.91
CA ARG A 7 3.69 -8.13 -41.46
C ARG A 7 2.41 -7.37 -41.75
N GLN A 8 1.53 -7.25 -40.76
CA GLN A 8 0.35 -6.39 -40.87
C GLN A 8 0.63 -5.05 -40.19
N VAL A 9 1.16 -4.13 -41.01
CA VAL A 9 0.99 -2.70 -40.79
C VAL A 9 -0.46 -2.39 -41.10
N ALA A 10 -1.25 -1.98 -40.10
CA ALA A 10 -2.56 -1.39 -40.32
C ALA A 10 -2.69 -0.13 -39.46
N ARG A 11 -2.74 1.00 -40.14
CA ARG A 11 -3.20 2.29 -39.62
C ARG A 11 -4.68 2.13 -39.25
N GLY A 12 -5.04 2.49 -38.02
CA GLY A 12 -6.44 2.69 -37.59
C GLY A 12 -7.21 1.42 -37.23
N GLY A 13 -7.67 1.32 -35.98
CA GLY A 13 -8.50 0.24 -35.46
C GLY A 13 -7.73 -0.61 -34.44
N GLY A 14 -7.97 -0.33 -33.15
CA GLY A 14 -7.29 -0.98 -32.03
C GLY A 14 -7.45 -2.50 -32.07
N GLY A 15 -6.34 -3.20 -32.29
CA GLY A 15 -6.22 -4.61 -31.92
C GLY A 15 -6.34 -4.77 -30.39
N PRO A 16 -6.36 -6.01 -29.89
CA PRO A 16 -6.34 -6.23 -28.44
C PRO A 16 -5.17 -5.45 -27.82
N PRO A 17 -5.35 -4.87 -26.62
CA PRO A 17 -4.31 -4.07 -25.98
C PRO A 17 -3.01 -4.87 -25.96
N GLN A 18 -1.91 -4.18 -26.26
CA GLN A 18 -0.58 -4.78 -26.24
C GLN A 18 -0.35 -5.39 -24.84
N PRO A 19 0.30 -6.56 -24.73
CA PRO A 19 0.55 -7.16 -23.43
C PRO A 19 1.41 -6.21 -22.57
N PRO A 20 1.32 -6.29 -21.22
CA PRO A 20 1.92 -5.33 -20.27
C PRO A 20 3.46 -5.30 -20.26
N PHE A 21 4.12 -6.04 -21.14
CA PHE A 21 5.58 -6.04 -21.33
C PHE A 21 5.99 -5.57 -22.74
N ALA A 22 5.01 -5.29 -23.61
CA ALA A 22 5.27 -4.76 -24.93
C ALA A 22 5.44 -3.24 -24.83
N ARG A 23 6.60 -2.77 -25.30
CA ARG A 23 6.92 -1.34 -25.31
C ARG A 23 6.14 -0.63 -26.40
N ASN A 24 5.69 0.58 -26.09
CA ASN A 24 5.14 1.49 -27.09
C ASN A 24 6.22 1.83 -28.12
N LYS A 25 5.80 2.07 -29.36
CA LYS A 25 6.74 2.50 -30.40
C LYS A 25 7.28 3.88 -30.02
N PRO A 26 8.58 4.13 -30.18
CA PRO A 26 9.12 5.47 -29.96
C PRO A 26 8.46 6.44 -30.93
N VAL A 27 8.13 7.61 -30.38
CA VAL A 27 7.50 8.70 -31.09
C VAL A 27 8.48 9.27 -32.14
N ASP A 28 7.99 9.54 -33.36
CA ASP A 28 8.78 10.10 -34.47
C ASP A 28 8.63 11.63 -34.63
N TYR A 29 7.79 12.25 -33.79
CA TYR A 29 7.60 13.69 -33.70
C TYR A 29 8.28 14.30 -32.47
N GLN A 30 8.46 15.62 -32.49
CA GLN A 30 9.00 16.36 -31.36
C GLN A 30 7.95 16.48 -30.25
N LEU A 31 8.28 16.00 -29.05
CA LEU A 31 7.40 16.05 -27.89
C LEU A 31 7.19 17.49 -27.42
N ASP A 32 6.02 17.76 -26.83
CA ASP A 32 5.75 19.03 -26.16
C ASP A 32 6.69 19.22 -24.97
N GLU A 33 7.02 20.47 -24.63
CA GLU A 33 7.91 20.80 -23.51
C GLU A 33 7.38 20.23 -22.18
N ASN A 34 6.06 20.11 -22.04
CA ASN A 34 5.42 19.58 -20.83
C ASN A 34 5.17 18.06 -20.88
N HIS A 35 5.67 17.34 -21.89
CA HIS A 35 5.44 15.90 -22.02
C HIS A 35 6.08 15.09 -20.89
N GLU A 36 7.09 15.64 -20.20
CA GLU A 36 7.67 15.04 -19.00
C GLU A 36 6.72 15.05 -17.78
N LEU A 37 5.69 15.90 -17.78
CA LEU A 37 4.69 15.95 -16.70
C LEU A 37 3.65 14.83 -16.83
N ILE A 38 3.61 14.16 -17.98
CA ILE A 38 2.79 12.99 -18.23
C ILE A 38 3.64 11.78 -17.89
N TRP A 39 3.18 10.97 -16.94
CA TRP A 39 3.85 9.71 -16.61
C TRP A 39 3.65 8.73 -17.79
N ASP A 40 4.67 8.58 -18.62
CA ASP A 40 4.76 7.59 -19.70
C ASP A 40 5.95 6.68 -19.44
N ASP A 41 5.68 5.48 -18.94
CA ASP A 41 6.71 4.46 -18.66
C ASP A 41 7.19 3.73 -19.94
N GLY A 42 6.63 4.08 -21.11
CA GLY A 42 6.93 3.48 -22.40
C GLY A 42 6.40 2.06 -22.57
N VAL A 43 5.54 1.60 -21.66
CA VAL A 43 4.87 0.30 -21.70
C VAL A 43 3.43 0.49 -22.22
N ALA A 44 2.82 -0.61 -22.67
CA ALA A 44 1.41 -0.61 -23.05
C ALA A 44 0.54 0.07 -21.97
N PRO A 45 -0.51 0.82 -22.36
CA PRO A 45 -1.40 1.50 -21.43
C PRO A 45 -1.85 0.54 -20.32
N GLU A 46 -1.75 1.00 -19.07
CA GLU A 46 -2.05 0.22 -17.89
C GLU A 46 -3.53 -0.13 -17.91
N THR A 47 -3.88 -1.39 -18.18
CA THR A 47 -5.26 -1.75 -18.51
C THR A 47 -6.26 -1.34 -17.41
N THR A 48 -5.82 -1.47 -16.16
CA THR A 48 -6.62 -1.12 -14.99
C THR A 48 -6.83 0.40 -14.86
N ILE A 49 -5.82 1.21 -15.16
CA ILE A 49 -5.89 2.68 -14.96
C ILE A 49 -6.44 3.38 -16.20
N ASP A 50 -6.02 2.96 -17.40
CA ASP A 50 -6.37 3.63 -18.65
C ASP A 50 -7.74 3.22 -19.19
N PHE A 51 -8.18 1.98 -18.94
CA PHE A 51 -9.47 1.49 -19.43
C PHE A 51 -10.48 1.26 -18.32
N ASP A 52 -10.10 0.66 -17.20
CA ASP A 52 -11.10 0.27 -16.19
C ASP A 52 -11.45 1.41 -15.22
N ALA A 53 -10.45 2.18 -14.76
CA ALA A 53 -10.65 3.24 -13.76
C ALA A 53 -11.65 4.34 -14.19
N PRO A 54 -11.68 4.83 -15.45
CA PRO A 54 -12.65 5.85 -15.87
C PRO A 54 -14.12 5.38 -15.84
N HIS A 55 -14.35 4.06 -15.86
CA HIS A 55 -15.69 3.46 -15.83
C HIS A 55 -16.14 3.09 -14.42
N MET A 56 -15.27 3.24 -13.40
CA MET A 56 -15.59 2.97 -12.01
C MET A 56 -16.34 4.15 -11.39
N SER A 57 -17.47 3.88 -10.74
CA SER A 57 -18.19 4.91 -9.99
C SER A 57 -17.43 5.32 -8.73
N MET A 58 -17.57 6.57 -8.28
CA MET A 58 -16.96 7.04 -7.02
C MET A 58 -17.37 6.18 -5.82
N SER A 59 -18.62 5.72 -5.78
CA SER A 59 -19.13 4.82 -4.74
C SER A 59 -18.43 3.46 -4.74
N GLU A 60 -18.12 2.93 -5.93
CA GLU A 60 -17.43 1.64 -6.07
C GLU A 60 -15.97 1.78 -5.66
N ALA A 61 -15.30 2.85 -6.08
CA ALA A 61 -13.94 3.16 -5.62
C ALA A 61 -13.88 3.29 -4.09
N PHE A 62 -14.84 3.99 -3.48
CA PHE A 62 -14.92 4.13 -2.03
C PHE A 62 -15.24 2.80 -1.33
N ALA A 63 -16.09 1.96 -1.93
CA ALA A 63 -16.37 0.63 -1.40
C ALA A 63 -15.12 -0.28 -1.39
N TRP A 64 -14.29 -0.21 -2.43
CA TRP A 64 -13.01 -0.93 -2.46
C TRP A 64 -12.02 -0.41 -1.42
N TRP A 65 -11.95 0.91 -1.24
CA TRP A 65 -11.14 1.53 -0.19
C TRP A 65 -11.60 1.11 1.21
N GLY A 66 -12.89 1.28 1.50
CA GLY A 66 -13.49 0.88 2.77
C GLY A 66 -13.38 -0.62 3.01
N GLY A 67 -13.54 -1.44 1.98
CA GLY A 67 -13.35 -2.90 2.03
C GLY A 67 -11.92 -3.29 2.39
N GLY A 68 -10.92 -2.64 1.80
CA GLY A 68 -9.51 -2.85 2.13
C GLY A 68 -9.20 -2.50 3.59
N LEU A 69 -9.61 -1.32 4.05
CA LEU A 69 -9.42 -0.91 5.45
C LEU A 69 -10.13 -1.84 6.43
N THR A 70 -11.38 -2.21 6.12
CA THR A 70 -12.19 -3.12 6.95
C THR A 70 -11.56 -4.51 7.00
N PHE A 71 -10.98 -4.99 5.90
CA PHE A 71 -10.27 -6.27 5.87
C PHE A 71 -9.08 -6.27 6.84
N PHE A 72 -8.23 -5.25 6.80
CA PHE A 72 -7.07 -5.17 7.70
C PHE A 72 -7.49 -4.98 9.16
N ALA A 73 -8.47 -4.11 9.43
CA ALA A 73 -9.02 -3.94 10.77
C ALA A 73 -9.64 -5.24 11.30
N GLY A 74 -10.39 -5.97 10.47
CA GLY A 74 -10.97 -7.26 10.81
C GLY A 74 -9.92 -8.34 11.05
N MET A 75 -8.85 -8.37 10.24
CA MET A 75 -7.73 -9.28 10.45
C MET A 75 -7.01 -8.99 11.77
N LEU A 76 -6.76 -7.72 12.08
CA LEU A 76 -6.20 -7.31 13.37
C LEU A 76 -7.12 -7.76 14.52
N GLY A 77 -8.42 -7.51 14.43
CA GLY A 77 -9.40 -7.98 15.41
C GLY A 77 -9.42 -9.51 15.57
N LEU A 78 -9.21 -10.28 14.51
CA LEU A 78 -9.11 -11.73 14.61
C LEU A 78 -7.81 -12.17 15.29
N VAL A 79 -6.71 -11.46 15.06
CA VAL A 79 -5.42 -11.70 15.72
C VAL A 79 -5.51 -11.37 17.21
N THR A 80 -6.19 -10.30 17.62
CA THR A 80 -6.33 -9.94 19.04
C THR A 80 -7.19 -10.94 19.82
N LEU A 81 -8.09 -11.66 19.15
CA LEU A 81 -8.82 -12.78 19.76
C LEU A 81 -7.97 -14.04 19.94
N SER A 82 -6.83 -14.14 19.26
CA SER A 82 -5.86 -15.20 19.51
C SER A 82 -4.96 -14.80 20.66
N ASP A 83 -4.68 -15.74 21.58
CA ASP A 83 -3.61 -15.56 22.58
C ASP A 83 -2.25 -15.95 21.94
N PRO A 84 -1.40 -14.98 21.54
CA PRO A 84 -0.10 -15.29 20.95
C PRO A 84 0.88 -15.88 21.97
N GLU A 85 0.75 -15.56 23.26
CA GLU A 85 1.64 -16.05 24.29
C GLU A 85 1.44 -17.55 24.51
N SER A 86 0.20 -18.05 24.41
CA SER A 86 -0.08 -19.49 24.47
C SER A 86 0.54 -20.32 23.34
N LYS A 87 0.83 -19.69 22.19
CA LYS A 87 1.39 -20.35 21.00
C LYS A 87 2.92 -20.30 20.97
N ARG A 88 3.53 -19.63 21.94
CA ARG A 88 4.97 -19.46 22.02
C ARG A 88 5.63 -20.71 22.59
N GLU A 89 6.44 -21.40 21.79
CA GLU A 89 7.20 -22.58 22.23
C GLU A 89 8.40 -22.23 23.13
N ALA A 90 8.82 -20.96 23.12
CA ALA A 90 9.96 -20.48 23.88
C ALA A 90 9.54 -19.92 25.25
N VAL A 91 10.12 -20.44 26.33
CA VAL A 91 9.92 -19.94 27.69
C VAL A 91 10.40 -18.47 27.79
N PRO A 92 9.67 -17.59 28.50
CA PRO A 92 10.10 -16.20 28.70
C PRO A 92 11.48 -16.15 29.38
N ARG A 93 12.33 -15.24 28.90
CA ARG A 93 13.69 -15.07 29.43
C ARG A 93 13.70 -14.81 30.94
N ALA A 94 12.77 -14.00 31.44
CA ALA A 94 12.65 -13.70 32.86
C ALA A 94 12.41 -14.94 33.74
N ALA A 95 11.84 -16.01 33.17
CA ALA A 95 11.64 -17.27 33.88
C ALA A 95 12.89 -18.17 33.90
N THR A 96 13.91 -17.89 33.07
CA THR A 96 15.08 -18.77 32.88
C THR A 96 16.42 -18.10 33.15
N LEU A 97 16.54 -16.79 32.94
CA LEU A 97 17.75 -16.01 33.13
C LEU A 97 17.53 -14.91 34.17
N PRO A 98 18.52 -14.64 35.05
CA PRO A 98 18.46 -13.51 35.96
C PRO A 98 18.37 -12.19 35.18
N ALA A 99 17.66 -11.21 35.73
CA ALA A 99 17.58 -9.87 35.16
C ALA A 99 19.00 -9.33 34.97
N THR A 100 19.38 -9.11 33.71
CA THR A 100 20.64 -8.46 33.36
C THR A 100 20.46 -6.95 33.54
N ALA A 101 21.52 -6.25 33.92
CA ALA A 101 21.49 -4.78 34.09
C ALA A 101 21.17 -4.00 32.80
N PHE A 102 21.04 -4.69 31.67
CA PHE A 102 20.70 -4.14 30.37
C PHE A 102 19.86 -5.18 29.59
N ASP A 103 18.64 -4.82 29.19
CA ASP A 103 17.85 -5.51 28.17
C ASP A 103 17.74 -4.59 26.94
N PRO A 104 18.20 -5.03 25.75
CA PRO A 104 18.06 -4.25 24.51
C PRO A 104 16.62 -3.86 24.18
N ARG A 105 15.61 -4.54 24.74
CA ARG A 105 14.19 -4.19 24.56
C ARG A 105 13.78 -2.94 25.31
N ASP A 106 14.48 -2.60 26.40
CA ASP A 106 14.23 -1.37 27.15
C ASP A 106 14.59 -0.13 26.31
N LEU A 107 15.41 -0.30 25.26
CA LEU A 107 15.74 0.75 24.30
C LEU A 107 14.54 1.17 23.43
N PHE A 108 13.63 0.22 23.13
CA PHE A 108 12.46 0.47 22.27
C PHE A 108 11.20 0.74 23.08
N LYS A 109 11.17 0.33 24.35
CA LYS A 109 10.02 0.52 25.24
C LYS A 109 9.86 1.97 25.72
N ALA A 110 10.94 2.75 25.68
CA ALA A 110 10.92 4.16 26.06
C ALA A 110 10.11 5.02 25.06
N GLU A 111 10.13 4.69 23.77
CA GLU A 111 9.37 5.45 22.75
C GLU A 111 7.86 5.26 22.85
N GLU A 112 7.39 4.05 23.16
CA GLU A 112 5.95 3.74 23.19
C GLU A 112 5.22 4.29 24.44
N GLY A 113 5.95 4.46 25.55
CA GLY A 113 5.37 4.98 26.80
C GLY A 113 5.39 6.50 26.91
N GLU A 114 6.32 7.17 26.23
CA GLU A 114 6.42 8.63 26.19
C GLU A 114 5.32 9.22 25.28
N ALA A 115 5.10 8.61 24.10
CA ALA A 115 4.04 9.04 23.18
C ALA A 115 2.62 8.84 23.75
N ALA A 116 2.37 7.76 24.48
CA ALA A 116 1.05 7.52 25.09
C ALA A 116 0.79 8.42 26.31
N GLY A 117 1.84 8.85 27.02
CA GLY A 117 1.71 9.79 28.13
C GLY A 117 1.52 11.23 27.67
N GLU A 118 2.18 11.64 26.59
CA GLU A 118 1.99 12.96 25.98
C GLU A 118 0.57 13.11 25.40
N GLU A 119 0.01 12.07 24.78
CA GLU A 119 -1.37 12.10 24.26
C GLU A 119 -2.42 12.18 25.39
N GLU A 120 -2.22 11.51 26.53
CA GLU A 120 -3.13 11.62 27.69
C GLU A 120 -3.02 12.98 28.40
N GLU A 121 -1.83 13.58 28.48
CA GLU A 121 -1.65 14.92 29.07
C GLU A 121 -2.20 16.03 28.16
N GLU A 122 -2.08 15.92 26.83
CA GLU A 122 -2.69 16.89 25.90
C GLU A 122 -4.24 16.83 25.91
N GLU A 123 -4.84 15.64 26.02
CA GLU A 123 -6.30 15.49 26.14
C GLU A 123 -6.84 16.08 27.46
N GLU A 124 -6.12 15.92 28.58
CA GLU A 124 -6.52 16.53 29.87
C GLU A 124 -6.39 18.07 29.86
N GLU A 125 -5.36 18.62 29.22
CA GLU A 125 -5.21 20.08 29.10
C GLU A 125 -6.28 20.72 28.18
N GLU A 126 -6.68 20.04 27.10
CA GLU A 126 -7.77 20.51 26.22
C GLU A 126 -9.14 20.48 26.92
N GLU A 127 -9.42 19.47 27.74
CA GLU A 127 -10.66 19.41 28.54
C GLU A 127 -10.72 20.51 29.61
N GLU A 128 -9.60 20.89 30.22
CA GLU A 128 -9.55 21.98 31.21
C GLU A 128 -9.73 23.37 30.57
N GLU A 129 -9.27 23.60 29.33
CA GLU A 129 -9.47 24.87 28.62
C GLU A 129 -10.91 25.05 28.07
N GLU A 130 -11.66 23.98 27.83
CA GLU A 130 -13.06 24.06 27.39
C GLU A 130 -14.05 24.40 28.52
N ASP A 131 -13.65 24.19 29.78
CA ASP A 131 -14.49 24.38 30.97
C ASP A 131 -14.32 25.76 31.67
N GLU A 132 -13.43 26.66 31.19
CA GLU A 132 -13.28 28.07 31.64
C GLU A 132 -14.03 29.13 30.80
#